data_AF-A0A0F9G2U5-F1
#
_entry.id   AF-A0A0F9G2U5-F1
#
_cell.length_a   1.000
_cell.length_b   1.000
_cell.length_c   1.000
_cell.angle_alpha   90.00
_cell.angle_beta   90.00
_cell.angle_gamma   90.00
#
_symmetry.space_group_name_H-M   'P 1'
#
loop_
_entity.id
_entity.type
_entity.pdbx_description
1 polymer ?
#
loop_
_entity_poly.entity_id
_entity_poly.type
_entity_poly.pdbx_seq_one_letter_code
_entity_poly.pdbx_strand_id
1 'polypeptide(L)'
;MKHFSRRKFLGKTGALLGAMIAAGFISTTAMAEDYPTATVNTTGLAVTDDKVQVGILHSLTGTMAISETGAQEAEKLAIKQINESGGILGRQIEIIQEDGASDWPTFAEKSRKLLVNDNV
;
A
#
# COMPACT_ATOMS: atom_id res chain seq x y z
N MET A 1 -1.63 -29.63 46.45
CA MET A 1 -1.29 -28.71 45.34
C MET A 1 -2.00 -29.19 44.09
N LYS A 2 -2.99 -28.44 43.56
CA LYS A 2 -3.83 -28.89 42.43
C LYS A 2 -3.02 -28.83 41.13
N HIS A 3 -2.85 -29.99 40.47
CA HIS A 3 -2.13 -30.13 39.20
C HIS A 3 -2.74 -29.23 38.11
N PHE A 4 -1.98 -28.25 37.63
CA PHE A 4 -2.37 -27.40 36.50
C PHE A 4 -2.14 -28.17 35.19
N SER A 5 -3.21 -28.56 34.51
CA SER A 5 -3.12 -29.31 33.25
C SER A 5 -2.97 -28.36 32.06
N ARG A 6 -1.79 -28.39 31.42
CA ARG A 6 -1.42 -27.59 30.23
C ARG A 6 -2.41 -27.74 29.07
N ARG A 7 -3.03 -28.92 28.93
CA ARG A 7 -4.06 -29.20 27.91
C ARG A 7 -5.34 -28.39 28.13
N LYS A 8 -5.72 -28.16 29.39
CA LYS A 8 -6.89 -27.35 29.77
C LYS A 8 -6.62 -25.85 29.62
N PHE A 9 -5.36 -25.44 29.73
CA PHE A 9 -4.90 -24.07 29.49
C PHE A 9 -4.93 -23.74 27.98
N LEU A 10 -4.34 -24.59 27.13
CA LEU A 10 -4.36 -24.39 25.66
C LEU A 10 -5.78 -24.44 25.06
N GLY A 11 -6.65 -25.32 25.54
CA GLY A 11 -8.04 -25.40 25.05
C GLY A 11 -8.87 -24.17 25.41
N LYS A 12 -8.64 -23.57 26.58
CA LYS A 12 -9.33 -22.35 27.00
C LYS A 12 -8.80 -21.10 26.32
N THR A 13 -7.50 -21.03 26.03
CA THR A 13 -6.91 -19.93 25.26
C THR A 13 -7.33 -19.97 23.79
N GLY A 14 -7.39 -21.16 23.17
CA GLY A 14 -7.86 -21.31 21.78
C GLY A 14 -9.33 -20.92 21.60
N ALA A 15 -10.19 -21.27 22.55
CA ALA A 15 -11.59 -20.85 22.56
C ALA A 15 -11.77 -19.33 22.76
N LEU A 16 -10.90 -18.70 23.57
CA LEU A 16 -10.92 -17.25 23.80
C LEU A 16 -10.50 -16.47 22.54
N LEU A 17 -9.45 -16.94 21.84
CA LEU A 17 -9.02 -16.38 20.56
C LEU A 17 -10.09 -16.53 19.47
N GLY A 18 -10.71 -17.71 19.35
CA GLY A 18 -11.81 -17.94 18.40
C GLY A 18 -13.02 -17.04 18.67
N ALA A 19 -13.37 -16.82 19.94
CA ALA A 19 -14.44 -15.92 20.32
C ALA A 19 -14.11 -14.44 20.07
N MET A 20 -12.85 -14.02 20.19
CA MET A 20 -12.41 -12.64 19.92
C MET A 20 -12.45 -12.30 18.42
N ILE A 21 -12.14 -13.26 17.53
CA ILE A 21 -12.30 -13.11 16.08
C ILE A 21 -13.80 -13.03 15.72
N ALA A 22 -14.62 -13.92 16.27
CA ALA A 22 -16.07 -13.95 15.99
C ALA A 22 -16.82 -12.71 16.53
N ALA A 23 -16.32 -12.09 17.60
CA ALA A 23 -16.89 -10.87 18.18
C ALA A 23 -16.32 -9.57 17.58
N GLY A 24 -15.50 -9.65 16.52
CA GLY A 24 -14.96 -8.47 15.82
C GLY A 24 -13.89 -7.70 16.60
N PHE A 25 -13.39 -8.24 17.71
CA PHE A 25 -12.31 -7.62 18.50
C PHE A 25 -10.92 -7.84 17.89
N ILE A 26 -10.81 -8.70 16.87
CA ILE A 26 -9.60 -8.89 16.06
C ILE A 26 -10.00 -8.61 14.60
N SER A 27 -9.55 -7.47 14.07
CA SER A 27 -9.60 -7.25 12.61
C SER A 27 -8.64 -8.22 11.95
N THR A 28 -9.15 -9.02 11.02
CA THR A 28 -8.30 -9.82 10.12
C THR A 28 -7.65 -8.86 9.15
N THR A 29 -6.41 -8.44 9.42
CA THR A 29 -5.63 -7.65 8.47
C THR A 29 -5.47 -8.48 7.19
N ALA A 30 -5.92 -7.95 6.06
CA ALA A 30 -5.77 -8.60 4.75
C ALA A 30 -4.29 -8.80 4.44
N MET A 31 -3.87 -10.03 4.16
CA MET A 31 -2.50 -10.35 3.74
C MET A 31 -2.43 -10.45 2.21
N ALA A 32 -1.29 -10.12 1.62
CA ALA A 32 -1.15 -10.17 0.16
C ALA A 32 -1.33 -11.59 -0.42
N GLU A 33 -0.94 -12.60 0.35
CA GLU A 33 -1.10 -14.02 0.01
C GLU A 33 -2.58 -14.45 -0.08
N ASP A 34 -3.50 -13.76 0.61
CA ASP A 34 -4.95 -14.04 0.53
C ASP A 34 -5.52 -13.67 -0.85
N TYR A 35 -4.81 -12.81 -1.60
CA TYR A 35 -5.25 -12.26 -2.88
C TYR A 35 -4.17 -12.48 -3.94
N PRO A 36 -4.17 -13.60 -4.67
CA PRO A 36 -3.16 -13.87 -5.69
C PRO A 36 -3.09 -12.76 -6.75
N THR A 37 -1.88 -12.26 -7.03
CA THR A 37 -1.66 -11.13 -7.95
C THR A 37 -2.26 -11.38 -9.33
N ALA A 38 -2.14 -12.61 -9.85
CA ALA A 38 -2.71 -13.00 -11.13
C ALA A 38 -4.24 -12.86 -11.20
N THR A 39 -4.94 -12.88 -10.06
CA THR A 39 -6.40 -12.73 -9.98
C THR A 39 -6.80 -11.27 -9.87
N VAL A 40 -6.02 -10.44 -9.16
CA VAL A 40 -6.39 -9.04 -8.87
C VAL A 40 -5.78 -8.03 -9.84
N ASN A 41 -4.59 -8.29 -10.39
CA ASN A 41 -3.95 -7.45 -11.39
C ASN A 41 -4.32 -7.91 -12.81
N THR A 42 -5.48 -7.47 -13.29
CA THR A 42 -5.99 -7.79 -14.63
C THR A 42 -5.49 -6.84 -15.71
N THR A 43 -4.84 -5.75 -15.32
CA THR A 43 -4.43 -4.66 -16.21
C THR A 43 -2.98 -4.77 -16.69
N GLY A 44 -2.18 -5.64 -16.08
CA GLY A 44 -0.76 -5.78 -16.39
C GLY A 44 0.08 -4.59 -15.91
N LEU A 45 -0.47 -3.74 -15.03
CA LEU A 45 0.25 -2.66 -14.38
C LEU A 45 1.29 -3.22 -13.41
N ALA A 46 2.20 -2.37 -12.96
CA ALA A 46 3.28 -2.71 -12.05
C ALA A 46 2.80 -3.03 -10.62
N VAL A 47 2.18 -4.20 -10.48
CA VAL A 47 1.73 -4.79 -9.22
C VAL A 47 2.38 -6.16 -9.07
N THR A 48 3.10 -6.34 -7.98
CA THR A 48 3.77 -7.59 -7.59
C THR A 48 2.99 -8.28 -6.47
N ASP A 49 3.53 -9.38 -5.94
CA ASP A 49 2.96 -10.08 -4.79
C ASP A 49 3.01 -9.24 -3.52
N ASP A 50 3.93 -8.29 -3.41
CA ASP A 50 4.17 -7.49 -2.21
C ASP A 50 3.93 -5.98 -2.41
N LYS A 51 3.87 -5.49 -3.64
CA LYS A 51 3.83 -4.05 -3.94
C LYS A 51 2.81 -3.64 -5.00
N VAL A 52 2.34 -2.41 -4.88
CA VAL A 52 1.65 -1.66 -5.93
C VAL A 52 2.49 -0.43 -6.24
N GLN A 53 3.02 -0.30 -7.44
CA GLN A 53 3.78 0.89 -7.82
C GLN A 53 2.83 2.01 -8.27
N VAL A 54 3.09 3.24 -7.82
CA VAL A 54 2.29 4.43 -8.13
C VAL A 54 3.21 5.54 -8.61
N GLY A 55 2.93 6.07 -9.80
CA GLY A 55 3.64 7.22 -10.37
C GLY A 55 3.14 8.54 -9.79
N ILE A 56 4.06 9.40 -9.34
CA ILE A 56 3.78 10.78 -8.94
C ILE A 56 4.55 11.72 -9.86
N LEU A 57 3.82 12.55 -10.62
CA LEU A 57 4.40 13.54 -11.53
C LEU A 57 3.89 14.94 -11.18
N HIS A 58 4.76 15.71 -10.55
CA HIS A 58 4.54 17.10 -10.15
C HIS A 58 5.73 17.96 -10.59
N SER A 59 5.54 19.28 -10.63
CA SER A 59 6.65 20.23 -10.72
C SER A 59 7.37 20.27 -9.37
N LEU A 60 8.51 19.59 -9.27
CA LEU A 60 9.40 19.68 -8.11
C LEU A 60 10.37 20.86 -8.27
N THR A 61 10.64 21.23 -9.52
CA THR A 61 11.41 22.43 -9.89
C THR A 61 10.61 23.35 -10.82
N GLY A 62 11.14 24.55 -11.07
CA GLY A 62 10.52 25.56 -11.92
C GLY A 62 9.53 26.47 -11.20
N THR A 63 8.76 27.23 -11.98
CA THR A 63 7.88 28.31 -11.50
C THR A 63 6.69 27.84 -10.68
N MET A 64 6.28 26.57 -10.83
CA MET A 64 5.15 25.96 -10.11
C MET A 64 5.57 25.16 -8.87
N ALA A 65 6.87 25.02 -8.58
CA ALA A 65 7.36 24.16 -7.49
C ALA A 65 6.74 24.51 -6.12
N ILE A 66 6.65 25.81 -5.80
CA ILE A 66 6.09 26.26 -4.52
C ILE A 66 4.59 25.94 -4.43
N SER A 67 3.82 26.16 -5.50
CA SER A 67 2.38 25.89 -5.51
C SER A 67 2.06 24.40 -5.45
N GLU A 68 2.93 23.55 -5.99
CA GLU A 68 2.69 22.09 -6.04
C GLU A 68 3.19 21.36 -4.79
N THR A 69 4.01 22.01 -3.95
CA THR A 69 4.57 21.41 -2.72
C THR A 69 3.48 20.87 -1.77
N GLY A 70 2.38 21.61 -1.59
CA GLY A 70 1.29 21.15 -0.72
C GLY A 70 0.60 19.88 -1.23
N ALA A 71 0.40 19.77 -2.54
CA ALA A 71 -0.26 18.62 -3.14
C ALA A 71 0.60 17.35 -3.06
N GLN A 72 1.89 17.44 -3.42
CA GLN A 72 2.78 16.28 -3.37
C GLN A 72 2.95 15.72 -1.94
N GLU A 73 3.02 16.59 -0.93
CA GLU A 73 3.19 16.13 0.45
C GLU A 73 1.90 15.52 1.01
N ALA A 74 0.74 16.04 0.59
CA ALA A 74 -0.55 15.44 0.91
C ALA A 74 -0.70 14.03 0.29
N GLU A 75 -0.27 13.84 -0.96
CA GLU A 75 -0.28 12.54 -1.62
C GLU A 75 0.66 11.54 -0.93
N LYS A 76 1.91 11.94 -0.66
CA LYS A 76 2.88 11.11 0.08
C LYS A 76 2.37 10.74 1.47
N LEU A 77 1.72 11.68 2.16
CA LEU A 77 1.11 11.42 3.47
C LEU A 77 -0.04 10.40 3.36
N ALA A 78 -0.91 10.53 2.37
CA ALA A 78 -2.00 9.58 2.14
C ALA A 78 -1.45 8.18 1.85
N ILE A 79 -0.43 8.08 0.99
CA ILE A 79 0.24 6.80 0.69
C ILE A 79 0.84 6.18 1.95
N LYS A 80 1.54 7.00 2.76
CA LYS A 80 2.08 6.54 4.04
C LYS A 80 0.99 5.98 4.95
N GLN A 81 -0.14 6.69 5.10
CA GLN A 81 -1.26 6.24 5.93
C GLN A 81 -1.90 4.94 5.41
N ILE A 82 -2.01 4.78 4.09
CA ILE A 82 -2.51 3.54 3.48
C ILE A 82 -1.57 2.38 3.80
N ASN A 83 -0.26 2.56 3.61
CA ASN A 83 0.76 1.56 3.93
C ASN A 83 0.75 1.17 5.41
N GLU A 84 0.68 2.15 6.32
CA GLU A 84 0.54 1.94 7.77
C GLU A 84 -0.76 1.20 8.14
N SER A 85 -1.80 1.33 7.31
CA SER A 85 -3.09 0.63 7.47
C SER A 85 -3.13 -0.76 6.86
N GLY A 86 -1.99 -1.28 6.37
CA GLY A 86 -1.88 -2.62 5.77
C GLY A 86 -1.84 -2.63 4.25
N GLY A 87 -1.77 -1.46 3.60
CA GLY A 87 -1.61 -1.36 2.16
C GLY A 87 -2.86 -1.75 1.36
N ILE A 88 -2.67 -2.04 0.07
CA ILE A 88 -3.75 -2.42 -0.85
C ILE A 88 -3.79 -3.95 -0.93
N LEU A 89 -4.83 -4.56 -0.35
CA LEU A 89 -4.94 -6.03 -0.26
C LEU A 89 -3.66 -6.66 0.30
N GLY A 90 -3.06 -6.05 1.33
CA GLY A 90 -1.80 -6.49 1.93
C GLY A 90 -0.51 -6.06 1.21
N ARG A 91 -0.58 -5.37 0.06
CA ARG A 91 0.57 -4.89 -0.71
C ARG A 91 0.94 -3.46 -0.36
N GLN A 92 2.22 -3.17 -0.22
CA GLN A 92 2.72 -1.83 0.07
C GLN A 92 2.76 -0.99 -1.21
N ILE A 93 2.32 0.27 -1.12
CA ILE A 93 2.47 1.24 -2.21
C ILE A 93 3.94 1.68 -2.26
N GLU A 94 4.55 1.59 -3.44
CA GLU A 94 5.88 2.11 -3.75
C GLU A 94 5.76 3.27 -4.74
N ILE A 95 6.33 4.42 -4.38
CA ILE A 95 6.24 5.64 -5.19
C ILE A 95 7.34 5.65 -6.24
N ILE A 96 6.97 5.93 -7.50
CA ILE A 96 7.89 6.33 -8.56
C ILE A 96 7.68 7.82 -8.83
N GLN A 97 8.62 8.66 -8.40
CA GLN A 97 8.49 10.11 -8.50
C GLN A 97 9.31 10.68 -9.65
N GLU A 98 8.68 11.52 -10.46
CA GLU A 98 9.30 12.27 -11.55
C GLU A 98 9.05 13.78 -11.41
N ASP A 99 9.98 14.57 -11.94
CA ASP A 99 9.89 16.04 -11.94
C ASP A 99 9.45 16.56 -13.31
N GLY A 100 8.32 17.28 -13.34
CA GLY A 100 7.81 17.95 -14.53
C GLY A 100 8.44 19.32 -14.81
N ALA A 101 9.24 19.86 -13.89
CA ALA A 101 10.01 21.11 -14.02
C ALA A 101 9.20 22.36 -14.43
N SER A 102 7.88 22.36 -14.22
CA SER A 102 6.95 23.39 -14.72
C SER A 102 6.96 23.57 -16.25
N ASP A 103 7.31 22.51 -16.99
CA ASP A 103 7.60 22.57 -18.42
C ASP A 103 6.85 21.47 -19.19
N TRP A 104 6.00 21.85 -20.14
CA TRP A 104 5.06 20.93 -20.79
C TRP A 104 5.74 19.78 -21.58
N PRO A 105 6.87 19.97 -22.30
CA PRO A 105 7.60 18.87 -22.93
C PRO A 105 8.19 17.92 -21.89
N THR A 106 8.75 18.43 -20.79
CA THR A 106 9.26 17.60 -19.69
C THR A 106 8.15 16.75 -19.09
N PHE A 107 6.97 17.33 -18.80
CA PHE A 107 5.81 16.57 -18.36
C PHE A 107 5.41 15.47 -19.34
N ALA A 108 5.42 15.74 -20.65
CA ALA A 108 5.09 14.74 -21.67
C ALA A 108 6.11 13.59 -21.72
N GLU A 109 7.40 13.90 -21.58
CA GLU A 109 8.47 12.90 -21.49
C GLU A 109 8.32 12.03 -20.24
N LYS A 110 8.16 12.65 -19.07
CA LYS A 110 8.04 11.92 -17.79
C LYS A 110 6.76 11.12 -17.68
N SER A 111 5.64 11.64 -18.19
CA SER A 111 4.38 10.88 -18.30
C SER A 111 4.58 9.64 -19.16
N ARG A 112 5.30 9.75 -20.29
CA ARG A 112 5.60 8.60 -21.14
C ARG A 112 6.48 7.58 -20.43
N LYS A 113 7.50 8.03 -19.68
CA LYS A 113 8.34 7.13 -18.88
C LYS A 113 7.48 6.33 -17.89
N LEU A 114 6.66 7.02 -17.10
CA LEU A 114 5.79 6.38 -16.10
C LEU A 114 4.83 5.37 -16.74
N LEU A 115 4.11 5.78 -17.79
CA LEU A 115 3.09 4.94 -18.41
C LEU A 115 3.66 3.78 -19.24
N VAL A 116 4.74 4.00 -20.00
CA VAL A 116 5.23 3.02 -20.99
C VAL A 116 6.37 2.17 -20.45
N ASN A 117 7.28 2.76 -19.68
CA ASN A 117 8.45 2.03 -19.18
C ASN A 117 8.15 1.45 -17.80
N ASP A 118 7.60 2.27 -16.91
CA ASP A 118 7.37 1.86 -15.52
C ASP A 118 6.02 1.15 -15.34
N ASN A 119 5.08 1.28 -16.30
CA ASN A 119 3.74 0.68 -16.29
C ASN A 119 2.93 1.03 -15.02
N VAL A 120 3.03 2.30 -14.60
CA VAL A 120 2.28 2.89 -13.47
C VAL A 120 1.28 3.94 -13.92
#